data_AF-A0A371HMJ4-F1
#
_entry.id   AF-A0A371HMJ4-F1
#
_cell.length_a   1.000
_cell.length_b   1.000
_cell.length_c   1.000
_cell.angle_alpha   90.00
_cell.angle_beta   90.00
_cell.angle_gamma   90.00
#
_symmetry.space_group_name_H-M   'P 1'
#
loop_
_entity.id
_entity.type
_entity.pdbx_description
1 polymer ?
#
loop_
_entity_poly.entity_id
_entity_poly.type
_entity_poly.pdbx_seq_one_letter_code
_entity_poly.pdbx_strand_id
1 'polypeptide(L)'
;MGPFPISNGYSYILLVVDYVSRWVEATTTRTNDAKVVVDFLKFGVPKALISDQGTHLCNVAMSSLLEKYGVLHRIATSYHPQTNSQAEKMVNPNRKDWSQLLEDALWAHRTAYRTLLRMSPIELCSAKPITCWLR
;
A
#
# COMPACT_ATOMS: atom_id res chain seq x y z
N MET A 1 -6.33 -4.79 0.14
CA MET A 1 -6.44 -6.08 -0.57
C MET A 1 -6.96 -7.19 0.37
N GLY A 2 -7.89 -8.05 -0.08
CA GLY A 2 -8.34 -9.24 0.68
C GLY A 2 -9.83 -9.56 0.51
N PRO A 3 -10.34 -10.68 1.09
CA PRO A 3 -9.71 -11.47 2.16
C PRO A 3 -8.77 -12.58 1.66
N PHE A 4 -7.59 -12.68 2.27
CA PHE A 4 -6.59 -13.75 2.06
C PHE A 4 -6.71 -14.86 3.12
N PRO A 5 -6.14 -16.06 2.90
CA PRO A 5 -6.04 -17.09 3.93
C PRO A 5 -5.35 -16.55 5.18
N ILE A 6 -5.92 -16.83 6.35
CA ILE A 6 -5.44 -16.28 7.62
C ILE A 6 -4.00 -16.75 7.89
N SER A 7 -3.09 -15.79 8.06
CA SER A 7 -1.70 -15.99 8.48
C SER A 7 -1.45 -15.20 9.75
N ASN A 8 -1.10 -15.86 10.85
CA ASN A 8 -0.90 -15.24 12.17
C ASN A 8 -2.04 -14.30 12.64
N GLY A 9 -3.28 -14.60 12.23
CA GLY A 9 -4.47 -13.79 12.56
C GLY A 9 -4.68 -12.56 11.67
N TYR A 10 -3.86 -12.37 10.62
CA TYR A 10 -4.03 -11.34 9.59
C TYR A 10 -4.71 -11.93 8.35
N SER A 11 -5.61 -11.15 7.75
CA SER A 11 -6.43 -11.57 6.60
C SER A 11 -6.46 -10.52 5.48
N TYR A 12 -6.01 -9.30 5.78
CA TYR A 12 -5.95 -8.20 4.84
C TYR A 12 -4.52 -7.70 4.71
N ILE A 13 -4.22 -7.15 3.55
CA ILE A 13 -2.98 -6.42 3.31
C ILE A 13 -3.39 -5.03 2.84
N LEU A 14 -2.91 -4.02 3.56
CA LEU A 14 -2.96 -2.64 3.13
C LEU A 14 -1.71 -2.39 2.30
N LEU A 15 -1.88 -2.00 1.04
CA LEU A 15 -0.77 -1.73 0.15
C LEU A 15 -0.82 -0.28 -0.30
N VAL A 16 0.27 0.44 -0.10
CA VAL A 16 0.50 1.75 -0.67
C VAL A 16 1.61 1.70 -1.69
N VAL A 17 1.34 2.28 -2.86
CA VAL A 17 2.31 2.41 -3.94
C VAL A 17 2.48 3.88 -4.28
N ASP A 18 3.69 4.42 -4.14
CA ASP A 18 4.00 5.74 -4.68
C ASP A 18 4.10 5.67 -6.20
N TYR A 19 3.38 6.55 -6.89
CA TYR A 19 3.33 6.52 -8.35
C TYR A 19 4.67 6.89 -8.98
N VAL A 20 5.39 7.86 -8.39
CA VAL A 20 6.58 8.48 -8.97
C VAL A 20 7.82 7.65 -8.71
N SER A 21 8.07 7.32 -7.44
CA SER A 21 9.24 6.54 -7.01
C SER A 21 9.05 5.04 -7.19
N ARG A 22 7.80 4.60 -7.44
CA ARG A 22 7.41 3.18 -7.41
C ARG A 22 7.76 2.54 -6.06
N TRP A 23 7.85 3.34 -5.00
CA TRP A 23 7.97 2.87 -3.62
C TRP A 23 6.73 2.08 -3.26
N VAL A 24 6.94 0.97 -2.55
CA VAL A 24 5.85 0.12 -2.08
C VAL A 24 5.97 -0.01 -0.57
N GLU A 25 4.86 0.23 0.09
CA GLU A 25 4.67 0.12 1.54
C GLU A 25 3.49 -0.82 1.74
N ALA A 26 3.67 -1.91 2.49
CA ALA A 26 2.56 -2.81 2.77
C ALA A 26 2.51 -3.13 4.27
N THR A 27 1.31 -3.28 4.80
CA THR A 27 1.10 -3.70 6.19
C THR A 27 0.00 -4.73 6.24
N THR A 28 0.23 -5.77 7.05
CA THR A 28 -0.77 -6.80 7.31
C THR A 28 -1.77 -6.28 8.34
N THR A 29 -3.05 -6.48 8.06
CA THR A 29 -4.14 -5.95 8.87
C THR A 29 -5.16 -7.05 9.12
N ARG A 30 -5.77 -7.02 10.32
CA ARG A 30 -6.83 -7.97 10.69
C ARG A 30 -8.20 -7.48 10.20
N THR A 31 -8.34 -6.17 10.07
CA THR A 31 -9.55 -5.48 9.64
C THR A 31 -9.19 -4.40 8.62
N ASN A 32 -10.14 -4.06 7.75
CA ASN A 32 -10.01 -2.99 6.77
C ASN A 32 -10.75 -1.73 7.27
N ASP A 33 -10.36 -1.24 8.45
CA ASP A 33 -10.98 -0.07 9.08
C ASP A 33 -10.24 1.23 8.72
N ALA A 34 -10.98 2.34 8.63
CA ALA A 34 -10.40 3.65 8.35
C ALA A 34 -9.32 4.08 9.38
N LYS A 35 -9.43 3.63 10.64
CA LYS A 35 -8.42 3.90 11.68
C LYS A 35 -7.07 3.28 11.33
N VAL A 36 -7.08 2.05 10.81
CA VAL A 36 -5.87 1.32 10.42
C VAL A 36 -5.18 2.03 9.26
N VAL A 37 -5.96 2.55 8.30
CA VAL A 37 -5.43 3.36 7.21
C VAL A 37 -4.80 4.65 7.73
N VAL A 38 -5.46 5.36 8.65
CA VAL A 38 -4.91 6.59 9.23
C VAL A 38 -3.64 6.33 10.03
N ASP A 39 -3.59 5.26 10.82
CA ASP A 39 -2.38 4.88 11.56
C ASP A 39 -1.22 4.53 10.63
N PHE A 40 -1.51 3.89 9.49
CA PHE A 40 -0.51 3.62 8.46
C PHE A 40 0.03 4.92 7.82
N LEU A 41 -0.83 5.92 7.59
CA LEU A 41 -0.43 7.22 7.04
C LEU A 41 0.43 8.07 8.00
N LYS A 42 0.53 7.69 9.28
CA LYS A 42 1.45 8.35 10.23
C LYS A 42 2.93 8.08 9.91
N PHE A 43 3.23 6.97 9.24
CA PHE A 43 4.62 6.63 8.85
C PHE A 43 5.13 7.47 7.67
N GLY A 44 4.22 8.11 6.93
CA GLY A 44 4.54 9.08 5.90
C GLY A 44 3.24 9.65 5.34
N VAL A 45 3.02 10.95 5.53
CA VAL A 45 1.79 11.62 5.09
C VAL A 45 1.89 11.91 3.59
N PRO A 46 1.16 11.21 2.72
CA PRO A 46 1.20 11.48 1.30
C PRO A 46 0.38 12.73 0.98
N LYS A 47 0.81 13.49 -0.04
CA LYS A 47 0.09 14.70 -0.47
C LYS A 47 -1.28 14.38 -1.07
N ALA A 48 -1.40 13.23 -1.72
CA ALA A 48 -2.66 12.70 -2.19
C ALA A 48 -2.67 11.19 -1.98
N LEU A 49 -3.86 10.69 -1.65
CA LEU A 49 -4.17 9.28 -1.50
C LEU A 49 -5.18 8.91 -2.56
N ILE A 50 -4.88 7.91 -3.38
CA ILE A 50 -5.81 7.45 -4.40
C ILE A 50 -6.25 6.04 -4.08
N SER A 51 -7.54 5.89 -3.77
CA SER A 51 -8.16 4.60 -3.42
C SER A 51 -8.92 4.00 -4.60
N ASP A 52 -9.04 2.67 -4.63
CA ASP A 52 -10.02 2.01 -5.48
C ASP A 52 -11.45 2.17 -4.91
N GLN A 53 -12.47 1.80 -5.70
CA GLN A 53 -13.89 1.89 -5.32
C GLN A 53 -14.30 0.87 -4.23
N GLY A 54 -13.36 0.34 -3.44
CA GLY A 54 -13.70 -0.49 -2.29
C GLY A 54 -14.65 0.25 -1.35
N THR A 55 -15.78 -0.36 -1.00
CA THR A 55 -16.80 0.22 -0.11
C THR A 55 -16.23 0.64 1.25
N HIS A 56 -15.18 -0.04 1.71
CA HIS A 56 -14.45 0.28 2.95
C HIS A 56 -13.64 1.57 2.87
N LEU A 57 -13.16 1.93 1.68
CA LEU A 57 -12.30 3.08 1.44
C LEU A 57 -13.09 4.29 0.90
N CYS A 58 -14.23 4.06 0.25
CA CYS A 58 -15.18 5.08 -0.22
C CYS A 58 -16.09 5.65 0.88
N ASN A 59 -15.82 5.35 2.15
CA ASN A 59 -16.65 5.83 3.25
C ASN A 59 -16.45 7.35 3.47
N VAL A 60 -17.54 8.09 3.65
CA VAL A 60 -17.53 9.53 3.97
C VAL A 60 -16.65 9.81 5.20
N ALA A 61 -16.71 8.92 6.20
CA ALA A 61 -15.88 9.02 7.39
C ALA A 61 -14.37 8.96 7.09
N MET A 62 -13.96 8.15 6.11
CA MET A 62 -12.55 8.06 5.71
C MET A 62 -12.11 9.31 4.96
N SER A 63 -12.94 9.83 4.06
CA SER A 63 -12.63 11.07 3.34
C SER A 63 -12.52 12.27 4.29
N SER A 64 -13.44 12.41 5.26
CA SER A 64 -13.36 13.47 6.27
C SER A 64 -12.15 13.32 7.21
N LEU A 65 -11.75 12.09 7.53
CA LEU A 65 -10.51 11.86 8.31
C LEU A 65 -9.29 12.27 7.50
N LEU A 66 -9.17 11.84 6.25
CA LEU A 66 -8.03 12.17 5.38
C LEU A 66 -7.92 13.68 5.15
N GLU A 67 -9.05 14.36 4.95
CA GLU A 67 -9.11 15.82 4.82
C GLU A 67 -8.59 16.52 6.08
N LYS A 68 -8.95 16.03 7.28
CA LYS A 68 -8.41 16.54 8.55
C LYS A 68 -6.88 16.40 8.66
N TYR A 69 -6.31 15.36 8.05
CA TYR A 69 -4.86 15.16 7.98
C TYR A 69 -4.21 15.88 6.79
N GLY A 70 -4.96 16.66 6.01
CA GLY A 70 -4.46 17.39 4.84
C GLY A 70 -4.13 16.49 3.64
N VAL A 71 -4.62 15.26 3.63
CA VAL A 71 -4.41 14.28 2.57
C VAL A 71 -5.54 14.38 1.56
N LEU A 72 -5.21 14.69 0.31
CA LEU A 72 -6.20 14.78 -0.74
C LEU A 72 -6.63 13.38 -1.18
N HIS A 73 -7.83 12.95 -0.79
CA HIS A 73 -8.37 11.65 -1.17
C HIS A 73 -9.03 11.72 -2.56
N ARG A 74 -8.57 10.90 -3.50
CA ARG A 74 -9.23 10.70 -4.80
C ARG A 74 -9.69 9.25 -4.91
N ILE A 75 -10.91 9.07 -5.39
CA ILE A 75 -11.45 7.75 -5.71
C ILE A 75 -11.18 7.50 -7.19
N ALA A 76 -10.34 6.52 -7.51
CA ALA A 76 -10.11 6.10 -8.89
C ALA A 76 -11.06 4.97 -9.26
N THR A 77 -11.58 4.99 -10.48
CA THR A 77 -12.19 3.82 -11.12
C THR A 77 -11.20 2.67 -11.14
N SER A 78 -11.68 1.43 -10.99
CA SER A 78 -10.89 0.19 -10.90
C SER A 78 -9.74 0.11 -11.90
N TYR A 79 -8.59 0.66 -11.52
CA TYR A 79 -7.36 0.55 -12.29
C TYR A 79 -6.62 -0.68 -11.75
N HIS A 80 -6.16 -1.54 -12.66
CA HIS A 80 -5.40 -2.74 -12.33
C HIS A 80 -3.92 -2.48 -12.62
N PRO A 81 -3.18 -1.75 -11.75
CA PRO A 81 -1.76 -1.53 -11.98
C PRO A 81 -1.02 -2.87 -11.84
N GLN A 82 -0.12 -3.14 -12.78
CA GLN A 82 0.74 -4.33 -12.83
C GLN A 82 1.45 -4.67 -11.50
N THR A 83 1.70 -3.68 -10.63
CA THR A 83 2.29 -3.88 -9.29
C THR A 83 1.43 -4.76 -8.39
N ASN A 84 0.12 -4.78 -8.61
CA ASN A 84 -0.80 -5.64 -7.87
C ASN A 84 -0.47 -7.13 -8.10
N SER A 85 -0.10 -7.48 -9.34
CA SER A 85 0.29 -8.86 -9.66
C SER A 85 1.56 -9.32 -8.93
N GLN A 86 2.44 -8.40 -8.49
CA GLN A 86 3.61 -8.75 -7.68
C GLN A 86 3.21 -9.03 -6.22
N ALA A 87 2.40 -8.16 -5.62
CA ALA A 87 1.89 -8.37 -4.26
C ALA A 87 1.00 -9.63 -4.18
N GLU A 88 0.10 -9.84 -5.14
CA GLU A 88 -0.74 -11.04 -5.23
C GLU A 88 0.10 -12.31 -5.45
N LYS A 89 1.20 -12.24 -6.21
CA LYS A 89 2.14 -13.37 -6.35
C LYS A 89 2.91 -13.69 -5.07
N MET A 90 3.21 -12.68 -4.23
CA MET A 90 3.86 -12.88 -2.93
C MET A 90 2.92 -13.57 -1.94
N VAL A 91 1.62 -13.31 -2.03
CA VAL A 91 0.58 -13.95 -1.21
C VAL A 91 0.15 -15.28 -1.86
N ASN A 92 1.05 -16.27 -1.84
CA ASN A 92 0.71 -17.62 -2.28
C ASN A 92 -0.27 -18.27 -1.29
N PRO A 93 -1.44 -18.77 -1.73
CA PRO A 93 -2.43 -19.40 -0.86
C PRO A 93 -1.91 -20.58 -0.03
N ASN A 94 -0.86 -21.26 -0.49
CA ASN A 94 -0.25 -22.40 0.20
C ASN A 94 0.76 -22.02 1.29
N ARG A 95 1.13 -20.74 1.42
CA ARG A 95 2.11 -20.29 2.42
C ARG A 95 1.40 -19.68 3.62
N LYS A 96 1.40 -20.40 4.74
CA LYS A 96 0.84 -19.91 6.02
C LYS A 96 1.64 -18.77 6.65
N ASP A 97 2.85 -18.51 6.17
CA ASP A 97 3.78 -17.52 6.75
C ASP A 97 3.94 -16.27 5.87
N TRP A 98 2.98 -16.02 4.98
CA TRP A 98 3.02 -14.86 4.07
C TRP A 98 3.13 -13.53 4.82
N SER A 99 2.60 -13.41 6.04
CA SER A 99 2.70 -12.18 6.83
C SER A 99 4.13 -11.83 7.23
N GLN A 100 4.97 -12.85 7.49
CA GLN A 100 6.37 -12.66 7.87
C GLN A 100 7.24 -12.37 6.63
N LEU A 101 6.98 -13.10 5.54
CA LEU A 101 7.70 -12.93 4.29
C LEU A 101 7.38 -11.60 3.57
N LEU A 102 6.27 -10.95 3.93
CA LEU A 102 5.88 -9.67 3.33
C LEU A 102 6.96 -8.60 3.56
N GLU A 103 7.52 -8.52 4.77
CA GLU A 103 8.53 -7.52 5.12
C GLU A 103 9.85 -7.76 4.37
N ASP A 104 10.33 -9.01 4.36
CA ASP A 104 11.54 -9.41 3.63
C ASP A 104 11.42 -9.11 2.13
N ALA A 105 10.25 -9.39 1.56
CA ALA A 105 10.03 -9.24 0.14
C ALA A 105 9.77 -7.77 -0.24
N LEU A 106 9.21 -6.94 0.66
CA LEU A 106 9.22 -5.48 0.54
C LEU A 106 10.65 -4.93 0.60
N TRP A 107 11.47 -5.40 1.53
CA TRP A 107 12.87 -4.98 1.64
C TRP A 107 13.65 -5.26 0.37
N ALA A 108 13.53 -6.48 -0.17
CA ALA A 108 14.12 -6.86 -1.44
C ALA A 108 13.65 -5.94 -2.58
N HIS A 109 12.37 -5.58 -2.62
CA HIS A 109 11.85 -4.66 -3.64
C HIS A 109 12.41 -3.24 -3.52
N ARG A 110 12.55 -2.72 -2.29
CA ARG A 110 13.02 -1.36 -2.00
C ARG A 110 14.49 -1.15 -2.34
N THR A 111 15.28 -2.21 -2.17
CA THR A 111 16.74 -2.22 -2.42
C THR A 111 17.11 -2.67 -3.83
N ALA A 112 16.19 -3.32 -4.55
CA ALA A 112 16.44 -3.76 -5.93
C ALA A 112 16.70 -2.57 -6.87
N TYR A 113 17.87 -2.58 -7.51
CA TYR A 113 18.25 -1.58 -8.49
C TYR A 113 17.39 -1.69 -9.75
N ARG A 114 16.82 -0.58 -10.20
CA ARG A 114 16.03 -0.53 -11.42
C ARG A 114 16.84 0.07 -12.55
N THR A 115 17.28 -0.77 -13.48
CA THR A 115 18.11 -0.38 -14.64
C THR A 115 17.50 0.75 -15.47
N LEU A 116 16.17 0.80 -15.59
CA LEU A 116 15.46 1.84 -16.35
C LEU A 116 15.48 3.22 -15.66
N LEU A 117 15.48 3.25 -14.33
CA LEU A 117 15.54 4.48 -13.55
C LEU A 117 16.97 4.82 -13.13
N ARG A 118 17.91 3.89 -13.33
CA ARG A 118 19.29 3.92 -12.83
C ARG A 118 19.40 4.17 -11.32
N MET A 119 18.37 3.79 -10.57
CA MET A 119 18.23 4.03 -9.14
C MET A 119 17.40 2.93 -8.50
N SER A 120 17.55 2.74 -7.19
CA SER A 120 16.63 1.95 -6.38
C SER A 120 15.43 2.79 -5.89
N PRO A 121 14.28 2.17 -5.57
CA PRO A 121 13.14 2.89 -5.01
C PRO A 121 13.45 3.68 -3.73
N ILE A 122 14.33 3.17 -2.86
CA ILE A 122 14.71 3.86 -1.62
C ILE A 122 15.47 5.17 -1.89
N GLU A 123 16.40 5.17 -2.84
CA GLU A 123 17.15 6.36 -3.24
C GLU A 123 16.24 7.43 -3.87
N LEU A 124 15.23 7.00 -4.63
CA LEU A 124 14.30 7.91 -5.29
C LEU A 124 13.29 8.51 -4.31
N CYS A 125 12.85 7.73 -3.31
CA CYS A 125 11.95 8.18 -2.25
C CYS A 125 12.59 9.24 -1.35
N SER A 126 13.89 9.12 -1.04
CA SER A 126 14.62 10.12 -0.26
C SER A 126 14.78 11.47 -0.98
N ALA A 127 14.57 11.52 -2.30
CA ALA A 127 14.84 12.70 -3.12
C ALA A 127 13.60 13.52 -3.53
N LYS A 128 12.37 13.00 -3.38
CA LYS A 128 11.14 13.65 -3.91
C LYS A 128 9.91 13.50 -3.00
N PRO A 129 8.97 14.47 -3.01
CA PRO A 129 7.71 14.36 -2.29
C PRO A 129 6.80 13.26 -2.87
N ILE A 130 6.17 12.50 -1.98
CA ILE A 130 5.49 11.23 -2.28
C ILE A 130 4.00 11.47 -2.60
N THR A 131 3.52 10.83 -3.68
CA THR A 131 2.10 10.78 -4.09
C THR A 131 1.62 9.32 -4.11
N CYS A 132 0.85 8.93 -3.10
CA CYS A 132 0.54 7.53 -2.80
C CYS A 132 -0.80 7.06 -3.37
N TRP A 133 -0.82 5.81 -3.81
CA TRP A 133 -2.00 5.03 -4.14
C TRP A 133 -2.25 4.00 -3.04
N LEU A 134 -3.46 3.94 -2.50
CA LEU A 134 -3.85 2.98 -1.46
C LEU A 134 -4.76 1.91 -2.04
N ARG A 135 -4.52 0.66 -1.65
CA ARG A 135 -5.37 -0.47 -2.02
C ARG A 135 -5.43 -1.56 -0.94
#